data_AF-A0A497S5X1-F1
#
_entry.id   AF-A0A497S5X1-F1
#
_cell.length_a   1.000
_cell.length_b   1.000
_cell.length_c   1.000
_cell.angle_alpha   90.00
_cell.angle_beta   90.00
_cell.angle_gamma   90.00
#
_symmetry.space_group_name_H-M   'P 1'
#
loop_
_entity.id
_entity.type
_entity.pdbx_description
1 polymer ?
#
loop_
_entity_poly.entity_id
_entity_poly.type
_entity_poly.pdbx_seq_one_letter_code
_entity_poly.pdbx_strand_id
1 'polypeptide(L)'
;MEPMLVFDKDKNPVDVIPFDMKIYEKFYKKGFETLNDAVDEYFSAMEISKSRKKGEELYENEIKRLKRILAIQEDTLKELNEKYRKYKNSGDLIYQNIDAIDAILNKIGKKYKGDNLNDLRREFIGKRIGNIDIKEINRDGTIIINIGE
;
A
#
# COMPACT_ATOMS: atom_id res chain seq x y z
N MET A 1 33.76 53.26 -7.53
CA MET A 1 33.27 52.03 -8.18
C MET A 1 31.77 52.02 -8.00
N GLU A 2 31.03 51.49 -8.97
CA GLU A 2 29.57 51.37 -8.91
C GLU A 2 29.22 49.89 -8.91
N PRO A 3 29.36 49.21 -7.76
CA PRO A 3 29.13 47.78 -7.68
C PRO A 3 27.64 47.47 -7.89
N MET A 4 27.36 46.41 -8.64
CA MET A 4 26.00 46.00 -9.00
C MET A 4 25.83 44.49 -8.91
N LEU A 5 24.63 44.09 -8.52
CA LEU A 5 24.16 42.70 -8.59
C LEU A 5 23.35 42.52 -9.86
N VAL A 6 23.71 41.52 -10.67
CA VAL A 6 23.05 41.15 -11.93
C VAL A 6 21.99 40.08 -11.66
N PHE A 7 20.82 40.20 -12.30
CA PHE A 7 19.71 39.27 -12.16
C PHE A 7 19.27 38.69 -13.51
N ASP A 8 18.84 37.43 -13.50
CA ASP A 8 18.20 36.78 -14.64
C ASP A 8 16.73 37.23 -14.82
N LYS A 9 16.04 36.60 -15.77
CA LYS A 9 14.63 36.89 -16.09
C LYS A 9 13.66 36.51 -14.96
N ASP A 10 14.04 35.54 -14.13
CA ASP A 10 13.25 35.05 -13.00
C ASP A 10 13.58 35.80 -11.70
N LYS A 11 14.35 36.90 -11.81
CA LYS A 11 14.85 37.72 -10.70
C LYS A 11 15.76 36.97 -9.73
N ASN A 12 16.42 35.91 -10.17
CA ASN A 12 17.48 35.29 -9.39
C ASN A 12 18.79 36.06 -9.61
N PRO A 13 19.56 36.33 -8.55
CA PRO A 13 20.88 36.91 -8.68
C PRO A 13 21.84 35.92 -9.36
N VAL A 14 22.59 36.38 -10.36
CA VAL A 14 23.46 35.54 -11.20
C VAL A 14 24.93 35.97 -11.23
N ASP A 15 25.23 37.24 -10.96
CA ASP A 15 26.61 37.73 -10.91
C ASP A 15 26.74 39.04 -10.11
N VAL A 16 27.95 39.37 -9.66
CA VAL A 16 28.30 40.65 -9.02
C VAL A 16 29.41 41.33 -9.83
N ILE A 17 29.17 42.58 -10.22
CA ILE A 17 30.11 43.36 -11.05
C ILE A 17 30.54 44.66 -10.34
N PRO A 18 31.80 45.09 -10.46
CA PRO A 18 32.32 46.30 -9.79
C PRO A 18 31.94 47.64 -10.47
N PHE A 19 31.45 47.56 -11.71
CA PHE A 19 30.97 48.67 -12.54
C PHE A 19 30.12 48.08 -13.68
N ASP A 20 29.39 48.93 -14.41
CA ASP A 20 28.51 48.46 -15.48
C ASP A 20 29.29 47.83 -16.66
N MET A 21 28.91 46.62 -17.06
CA MET A 21 29.55 45.85 -18.12
C MET A 21 28.57 45.60 -19.28
N LYS A 22 28.99 45.87 -20.52
CA LYS A 22 28.17 45.69 -21.74
C LYS A 22 27.62 44.28 -21.92
N ILE A 23 28.34 43.26 -21.46
CA ILE A 23 27.87 41.86 -21.51
C ILE A 23 26.54 41.66 -20.76
N TYR A 24 26.25 42.53 -19.78
CA TYR A 24 25.04 42.52 -18.96
C TYR A 24 24.05 43.64 -19.31
N GLU A 25 24.15 44.26 -20.48
CA GLU A 25 23.30 45.38 -20.89
C GLU A 25 21.80 45.03 -20.90
N LYS A 26 21.47 43.77 -21.22
CA LYS A 26 20.09 43.25 -21.26
C LYS A 26 19.60 42.66 -19.94
N PHE A 27 20.45 42.67 -18.92
CA PHE A 27 20.13 42.09 -17.62
C PHE A 27 19.64 43.18 -16.67
N TYR A 28 18.76 42.80 -15.74
CA TYR A 28 18.40 43.67 -14.64
C TYR A 28 19.57 43.77 -13.67
N LYS A 29 19.86 44.98 -13.20
CA LYS A 29 21.00 45.27 -12.33
C LYS A 29 20.52 46.13 -11.15
N LYS A 30 20.96 45.79 -9.93
CA LYS A 30 20.72 46.58 -8.71
C LYS A 30 22.07 47.10 -8.20
N GLY A 31 22.20 48.41 -8.04
CA GLY A 31 23.41 49.04 -7.49
C GLY A 31 23.52 48.90 -5.98
N PHE A 32 24.75 48.92 -5.46
CA PHE A 32 25.10 48.84 -4.04
C PHE A 32 26.15 49.90 -3.69
N GLU A 33 26.28 50.20 -2.39
CA GLU A 33 27.26 51.18 -1.90
C GLU A 33 28.69 50.62 -1.96
N THR A 34 28.88 49.36 -1.58
CA THR A 34 30.17 48.68 -1.67
C THR A 34 30.07 47.35 -2.41
N LEU A 35 31.23 46.89 -2.93
CA LEU A 35 31.30 45.58 -3.58
C LEU A 35 31.00 44.46 -2.57
N ASN A 36 31.38 44.64 -1.30
CA ASN A 36 31.08 43.69 -0.24
C ASN A 36 29.56 43.55 -0.04
N ASP A 37 28.82 44.66 -0.01
CA ASP A 37 27.36 44.60 0.15
C ASP A 37 26.68 43.83 -1.00
N ALA A 38 27.16 44.01 -2.23
CA ALA A 38 26.65 43.29 -3.39
C ALA A 38 26.99 41.77 -3.34
N VAL A 39 28.20 41.44 -2.88
CA VAL A 39 28.65 40.06 -2.68
C VAL A 39 27.87 39.37 -1.56
N ASP A 40 27.67 40.05 -0.43
CA ASP A 40 26.93 39.54 0.72
C ASP A 40 25.46 39.24 0.34
N GLU A 41 24.80 40.14 -0.41
CA GLU A 41 23.45 39.91 -0.92
C GLU A 41 23.40 38.70 -1.88
N TYR A 42 24.35 38.61 -2.81
CA TYR A 42 24.43 37.51 -3.79
C TYR A 42 24.49 36.14 -3.10
N PHE A 43 25.41 35.99 -2.14
CA PHE A 43 25.59 34.73 -1.42
C PHE A 43 24.42 34.43 -0.46
N SER A 44 23.88 35.44 0.22
CA SER A 44 22.71 35.27 1.10
C SER A 44 21.49 34.74 0.33
N ALA A 45 21.19 35.32 -0.83
CA ALA A 45 20.09 34.86 -1.68
C ALA A 45 20.32 33.43 -2.21
N MET A 46 21.57 33.10 -2.55
CA MET A 46 21.94 31.75 -2.99
C MET A 46 21.76 30.70 -1.89
N GLU A 47 22.13 31.00 -0.64
CA GLU A 47 21.95 30.09 0.49
C GLU A 47 20.47 29.85 0.83
N ILE A 48 19.65 30.91 0.77
CA ILE A 48 18.20 30.81 0.96
C ILE A 48 17.58 29.90 -0.12
N SER A 49 17.95 30.09 -1.38
CA SER A 49 17.43 29.27 -2.49
C SER A 49 17.86 27.80 -2.39
N LYS A 50 19.12 27.53 -2.01
CA LYS A 50 19.62 26.17 -1.74
C LYS A 50 18.87 25.49 -0.60
N SER A 51 18.62 26.22 0.49
CA SER A 51 17.90 25.71 1.65
C SER A 51 16.44 25.38 1.30
N ARG A 52 15.79 26.26 0.53
CA ARG A 52 14.43 26.03 0.03
C ARG A 52 14.34 24.81 -0.88
N LYS A 53 15.25 24.68 -1.86
CA LYS A 53 15.31 23.51 -2.75
C LYS A 53 15.50 22.20 -1.98
N LYS A 54 16.40 22.18 -0.99
CA LYS A 54 16.56 21.00 -0.11
C LYS A 54 15.27 20.66 0.63
N GLY A 55 14.54 21.66 1.13
CA GLY A 55 13.24 21.45 1.76
C GLY A 55 12.22 20.85 0.78
N GLU A 56 12.11 21.43 -0.41
CA GLU A 56 11.21 20.96 -1.48
C GLU A 56 11.51 19.51 -1.90
N GLU A 57 12.79 19.14 -2.08
CA GLU A 57 13.20 17.77 -2.38
C GLU A 57 12.82 16.76 -1.27
N LEU A 58 12.96 17.14 0.00
CA LEU A 58 12.54 16.30 1.13
C LEU A 58 11.02 16.06 1.09
N TYR A 59 10.22 17.10 0.85
CA TYR A 59 8.77 16.98 0.73
C TYR A 59 8.35 16.12 -0.46
N GLU A 60 8.98 16.29 -1.62
CA GLU A 60 8.69 15.46 -2.79
C GLU A 60 9.00 13.98 -2.55
N ASN A 61 10.12 13.69 -1.87
CA ASN A 61 10.49 12.33 -1.52
C ASN A 61 9.48 11.70 -0.54
N GLU A 62 9.02 12.47 0.43
CA GLU A 62 8.00 11.99 1.37
C GLU A 62 6.65 11.75 0.68
N ILE A 63 6.23 12.64 -0.22
CA ILE A 63 5.02 12.43 -1.03
C ILE A 63 5.12 11.15 -1.86
N LYS A 64 6.28 10.92 -2.51
CA LYS A 64 6.52 9.68 -3.29
C LYS A 64 6.45 8.45 -2.39
N ARG A 65 7.01 8.51 -1.19
CA ARG A 65 6.96 7.42 -0.19
C ARG A 65 5.52 7.12 0.22
N LEU A 66 4.76 8.15 0.61
CA LEU A 66 3.37 8.01 1.04
C LEU A 66 2.47 7.46 -0.08
N LYS A 67 2.65 7.91 -1.33
CA LYS A 67 1.91 7.36 -2.47
C LYS A 67 2.16 5.87 -2.70
N ARG A 68 3.41 5.40 -2.54
CA ARG A 68 3.73 3.97 -2.63
C ARG A 68 3.06 3.16 -1.52
N ILE A 69 3.06 3.69 -0.29
CA ILE A 69 2.40 3.04 0.84
C ILE A 69 0.89 2.94 0.61
N LEU A 70 0.27 4.02 0.12
CA LEU A 70 -1.16 4.04 -0.17
C LEU A 70 -1.54 2.96 -1.20
N ALA A 71 -0.80 2.86 -2.30
CA ALA A 71 -1.06 1.83 -3.32
C ALA A 71 -1.00 0.40 -2.75
N ILE A 72 0.01 0.11 -1.92
CA ILE A 72 0.14 -1.20 -1.26
C ILE A 72 -1.05 -1.47 -0.32
N GLN A 73 -1.49 -0.45 0.41
CA GLN A 73 -2.63 -0.57 1.31
C GLN A 73 -3.95 -0.82 0.55
N GLU A 74 -4.14 -0.18 -0.60
CA GLU A 74 -5.31 -0.40 -1.46
C GLU A 74 -5.34 -1.83 -2.02
N ASP A 75 -4.20 -2.33 -2.51
CA ASP A 75 -4.08 -3.71 -2.99
C ASP A 75 -4.33 -4.72 -1.85
N THR A 76 -3.75 -4.47 -0.68
CA THR A 76 -3.96 -5.30 0.51
C THR A 76 -5.43 -5.33 0.91
N LEU A 77 -6.11 -4.18 0.88
CA LEU A 77 -7.53 -4.08 1.22
C LEU A 77 -8.40 -4.86 0.23
N LYS A 78 -8.05 -4.84 -1.05
CA LYS A 78 -8.74 -5.62 -2.08
C LYS A 78 -8.63 -7.11 -1.81
N GLU A 79 -7.42 -7.61 -1.55
CA GLU A 79 -7.20 -9.03 -1.22
C GLU A 79 -7.95 -9.45 0.06
N LEU A 80 -7.93 -8.60 1.09
CA LEU A 80 -8.67 -8.87 2.33
C LEU A 80 -10.17 -8.94 2.09
N ASN A 81 -10.72 -8.06 1.25
CA ASN A 81 -12.14 -8.05 0.91
C ASN A 81 -12.55 -9.31 0.12
N GLU A 82 -11.71 -9.76 -0.82
CA GLU A 82 -11.96 -11.01 -1.56
C GLU A 82 -11.95 -12.21 -0.61
N LYS A 83 -10.96 -12.29 0.30
CA LYS A 83 -10.91 -13.32 1.35
C LYS A 83 -12.11 -13.25 2.27
N TYR A 84 -12.50 -12.05 2.71
CA TYR A 84 -13.67 -11.83 3.56
C TYR A 84 -14.93 -12.36 2.89
N ARG A 85 -15.19 -12.00 1.63
CA ARG A 85 -16.35 -12.50 0.88
C ARG A 85 -16.34 -14.02 0.76
N LYS A 86 -15.18 -14.61 0.43
CA LYS A 86 -15.03 -16.06 0.34
C LYS A 86 -15.36 -16.74 1.67
N TYR A 87 -14.75 -16.31 2.76
CA TYR A 87 -14.95 -16.92 4.08
C TYR A 87 -16.36 -16.66 4.62
N LYS A 88 -16.93 -15.49 4.37
CA LYS A 88 -18.32 -15.20 4.72
C LYS A 88 -19.27 -16.14 4.00
N ASN A 89 -19.12 -16.29 2.68
CA ASN A 89 -19.94 -17.23 1.91
C ASN A 89 -19.79 -18.67 2.42
N SER A 90 -18.56 -19.10 2.73
CA SER A 90 -18.33 -20.41 3.34
C SER A 90 -19.02 -20.55 4.71
N GLY A 91 -18.94 -19.52 5.56
CA GLY A 91 -19.61 -19.50 6.86
C GLY A 91 -21.12 -19.52 6.74
N ASP A 92 -21.69 -18.74 5.82
CA ASP A 92 -23.12 -18.70 5.54
C ASP A 92 -23.62 -20.07 5.05
N LEU A 93 -22.86 -20.75 4.17
CA LEU A 93 -23.17 -22.10 3.71
C LEU A 93 -23.14 -23.13 4.84
N ILE A 94 -22.14 -23.05 5.73
CA ILE A 94 -22.05 -23.91 6.91
C ILE A 94 -23.27 -23.66 7.82
N TYR A 95 -23.59 -22.39 8.08
CA TYR A 95 -24.69 -22.02 8.98
C TYR A 95 -26.05 -22.48 8.45
N GLN A 96 -26.30 -22.31 7.15
CA GLN A 96 -27.52 -22.81 6.49
C GLN A 96 -27.69 -24.33 6.61
N ASN A 97 -26.60 -25.06 6.78
CA ASN A 97 -26.61 -26.52 6.82
C ASN A 97 -26.19 -27.08 8.20
N ILE A 98 -26.22 -26.26 9.25
CA ILE A 98 -25.69 -26.63 10.57
C ILE A 98 -26.37 -27.86 11.16
N ASP A 99 -27.70 -27.97 11.01
CA ASP A 99 -28.46 -29.12 11.49
C ASP A 99 -28.06 -30.43 10.79
N ALA A 100 -27.78 -30.35 9.48
CA ALA A 100 -27.34 -31.50 8.70
C ALA A 100 -25.90 -31.90 9.08
N ILE A 101 -25.01 -30.92 9.27
CA ILE A 101 -23.65 -31.16 9.76
C ILE A 101 -23.69 -31.83 11.14
N ASP A 102 -24.48 -31.31 12.07
CA ASP A 102 -24.63 -31.86 13.41
C ASP A 102 -25.22 -33.27 13.38
N ALA A 103 -26.18 -33.54 12.49
CA ALA A 103 -26.71 -34.89 12.31
C ALA A 103 -25.64 -35.88 11.80
N ILE A 104 -24.79 -35.45 10.87
CA ILE A 104 -23.67 -36.26 10.35
C ILE A 104 -22.66 -36.55 11.46
N LEU A 105 -22.21 -35.51 12.17
CA LEU A 105 -21.24 -35.62 13.27
C LEU A 105 -21.76 -36.54 14.37
N ASN A 106 -23.04 -36.42 14.75
CA ASN A 106 -23.65 -37.28 15.76
C ASN A 106 -23.77 -38.74 15.29
N LYS A 107 -24.17 -38.98 14.03
CA LYS A 107 -24.31 -40.35 13.49
C LYS A 107 -22.97 -41.05 13.36
N ILE A 108 -21.98 -40.35 12.80
CA ILE A 108 -20.63 -40.89 12.61
C ILE A 108 -19.93 -41.02 13.95
N GLY A 109 -19.96 -39.99 14.80
CA GLY A 109 -19.31 -39.98 16.11
C GLY A 109 -19.80 -41.11 17.03
N LYS A 110 -21.11 -41.40 17.04
CA LYS A 110 -21.65 -42.55 17.81
C LYS A 110 -21.15 -43.91 17.32
N LYS A 111 -20.88 -44.05 16.02
CA LYS A 111 -20.43 -45.30 15.40
C LYS A 111 -18.90 -45.41 15.29
N TYR A 112 -18.19 -44.30 15.48
CA TYR A 112 -16.74 -44.26 15.37
C TYR A 112 -16.08 -44.91 16.58
N LYS A 113 -15.86 -46.21 16.49
CA LYS A 113 -14.87 -46.97 17.27
C LYS A 113 -13.81 -47.40 16.26
N GLY A 114 -12.53 -47.15 16.52
CA GLY A 114 -11.44 -47.20 15.52
C GLY A 114 -11.41 -48.42 14.58
N ASP A 115 -12.00 -49.54 14.98
CA ASP A 115 -12.08 -50.78 14.19
C ASP A 115 -13.20 -50.81 13.12
N ASN A 116 -14.22 -49.95 13.20
CA ASN A 116 -15.40 -49.96 12.31
C ASN A 116 -15.31 -48.96 11.13
N LEU A 117 -14.14 -48.37 10.86
CA LEU A 117 -13.98 -47.34 9.84
C LEU A 117 -14.39 -47.80 8.44
N ASN A 118 -14.06 -49.04 8.08
CA ASN A 118 -14.40 -49.59 6.75
C ASN A 118 -15.91 -49.73 6.55
N ASP A 119 -16.64 -50.05 7.62
CA ASP A 119 -18.10 -50.15 7.59
C ASP A 119 -18.75 -48.77 7.49
N LEU A 120 -18.22 -47.77 8.21
CA LEU A 120 -18.66 -46.37 8.06
C LEU A 120 -18.43 -45.85 6.64
N ARG A 121 -17.26 -46.15 6.05
CA ARG A 121 -16.95 -45.74 4.67
C ARG A 121 -17.97 -46.30 3.68
N ARG A 122 -18.33 -47.58 3.79
CA ARG A 122 -19.35 -48.20 2.93
C ARG A 122 -20.75 -47.64 3.18
N GLU A 123 -21.08 -47.29 4.43
CA GLU A 123 -22.41 -46.85 4.80
C GLU A 123 -22.68 -45.39 4.41
N PHE A 124 -21.67 -44.52 4.48
CA PHE A 124 -21.85 -43.06 4.39
C PHE A 124 -21.23 -42.40 3.15
N ILE A 125 -20.17 -42.96 2.54
CA ILE A 125 -19.57 -42.37 1.33
C ILE A 125 -20.57 -42.43 0.17
N GLY A 126 -20.76 -41.29 -0.51
CA GLY A 126 -21.70 -41.17 -1.63
C GLY A 126 -23.16 -41.06 -1.21
N LYS A 127 -23.46 -41.01 0.09
CA LYS A 127 -24.80 -40.65 0.59
C LYS A 127 -24.92 -39.15 0.81
N ARG A 128 -26.13 -38.68 0.56
CA ARG A 128 -26.55 -37.29 0.77
C ARG A 128 -27.40 -37.19 2.04
N ILE A 129 -27.02 -36.30 2.95
CA ILE A 129 -27.78 -36.01 4.18
C ILE A 129 -28.12 -34.52 4.12
N GLY A 130 -29.39 -34.20 3.88
CA GLY A 130 -29.80 -32.84 3.52
C GLY A 130 -29.18 -32.42 2.19
N ASN A 131 -28.47 -31.29 2.16
CA ASN A 131 -27.75 -30.79 0.99
C ASN A 131 -26.24 -31.12 1.01
N ILE A 132 -25.83 -32.05 1.89
CA ILE A 132 -24.42 -32.38 2.13
C ILE A 132 -24.11 -33.77 1.59
N ASP A 133 -23.07 -33.85 0.76
CA ASP A 133 -22.53 -35.11 0.25
C ASP A 133 -21.24 -35.47 1.01
N ILE A 134 -21.17 -36.67 1.56
CA ILE A 134 -19.96 -37.16 2.24
C ILE A 134 -19.02 -37.75 1.19
N LYS A 135 -17.87 -37.10 0.98
CA LYS A 135 -16.86 -37.52 0.00
C LYS A 135 -15.85 -38.50 0.58
N GLU A 136 -15.35 -38.22 1.78
CA GLU A 136 -14.30 -39.04 2.38
C GLU A 136 -14.40 -39.06 3.90
N ILE A 137 -14.01 -40.17 4.50
CA ILE A 137 -13.85 -40.33 5.95
C ILE A 137 -12.45 -40.90 6.19
N ASN A 138 -11.60 -40.15 6.86
CA ASN A 138 -10.21 -40.49 7.12
C ASN A 138 -10.03 -41.26 8.43
N ARG A 139 -8.86 -41.93 8.56
CA ARG A 139 -8.48 -42.72 9.74
C ARG A 139 -8.21 -41.89 10.98
N ASP A 140 -7.89 -40.62 10.80
CA ASP A 140 -7.69 -39.64 11.86
C ASP A 140 -9.00 -39.05 12.40
N GLY A 141 -10.15 -39.44 11.83
CA GLY A 141 -11.47 -38.93 12.18
C GLY A 141 -11.90 -37.71 11.34
N THR A 142 -11.09 -37.25 10.39
CA THR A 142 -11.44 -36.14 9.50
C THR A 142 -12.50 -36.58 8.47
N ILE A 143 -13.57 -35.81 8.31
CA ILE A 143 -14.64 -36.07 7.33
C ILE A 143 -14.64 -34.97 6.28
N ILE A 144 -14.49 -35.33 5.00
CA ILE A 144 -14.57 -34.40 3.88
C ILE A 144 -15.99 -34.44 3.33
N ILE A 145 -16.65 -33.29 3.40
CA ILE A 145 -18.01 -33.10 2.91
C ILE A 145 -18.05 -32.06 1.78
N ASN A 146 -19.05 -32.19 0.92
CA ASN A 146 -19.42 -31.18 -0.05
C ASN A 146 -20.78 -30.61 0.35
N ILE A 147 -20.81 -29.33 0.71
CA ILE A 147 -22.04 -28.59 0.97
C ILE A 147 -22.34 -27.87 -0.33
N GLY A 148 -23.43 -28.23 -1.00
CA GLY A 148 -23.66 -27.88 -2.39
C GLY A 148 -23.65 -26.38 -2.71
N GLU A 149 -23.50 -26.11 -4.02
CA GLU A 149 -24.60 -25.50 -4.79
C GLU A 149 -25.65 -26.58 -5.10
#